data_AF-A0A1S1V4F5-F1
#
_entry.id   AF-A0A1S1V4F5-F1
#
_cell.length_a   1.000
_cell.length_b   1.000
_cell.length_c   1.000
_cell.angle_alpha   90.00
_cell.angle_beta   90.00
_cell.angle_gamma   90.00
#
_symmetry.space_group_name_H-M   'P 1'
#
loop_
_entity.id
_entity.type
_entity.pdbx_description
1 polymer ?
#
loop_
_entity_poly.entity_id
_entity_poly.type
_entity_poly.pdbx_seq_one_letter_code
_entity_poly.pdbx_strand_id
1 'polypeptide(L)'
;MRITTMEITVEDIRDYVAMYENYDRPAIHKAICDKLNDTYSQKNSDYGNSFTKVRDEYPEAISIRLSDKLERLKTLKAGKKALVSDESIKDTLIDLANYAIMELVEMEIDEDRIGSLGGR
;
A
#
# COMPACT_ATOMS: atom_id res chain seq x y z
N MET A 1 -40.91 10.63 -21.81
CA MET A 1 -39.75 9.98 -21.17
C MET A 1 -40.20 9.53 -19.78
N ARG A 2 -40.46 8.24 -19.56
CA ARG A 2 -40.81 7.72 -18.23
C ARG A 2 -39.50 7.41 -17.51
N ILE A 3 -39.23 8.12 -16.43
CA ILE A 3 -38.15 7.77 -15.51
C ILE A 3 -38.77 6.77 -14.55
N THR A 4 -38.40 5.50 -14.67
CA THR A 4 -38.80 4.46 -13.73
C THR A 4 -37.92 4.59 -12.50
N THR A 5 -38.48 4.97 -11.36
CA THR A 5 -37.80 4.87 -10.07
C THR A 5 -37.85 3.42 -9.61
N MET A 6 -36.69 2.80 -9.37
CA MET A 6 -36.63 1.52 -8.64
C MET A 6 -37.04 1.79 -7.19
N GLU A 7 -38.09 1.13 -6.72
CA GLU A 7 -38.42 1.10 -5.29
C GLU A 7 -37.50 0.11 -4.60
N ILE A 8 -36.70 0.60 -3.64
CA ILE A 8 -35.83 -0.24 -2.80
C ILE A 8 -36.68 -0.78 -1.66
N THR A 9 -36.65 -2.10 -1.44
CA THR A 9 -37.40 -2.75 -0.36
C THR A 9 -36.57 -2.87 0.92
N VAL A 10 -37.25 -3.14 2.04
CA VAL A 10 -36.58 -3.39 3.33
C VAL A 10 -35.72 -4.66 3.29
N GLU A 11 -36.11 -5.66 2.49
CA GLU A 11 -35.33 -6.90 2.31
C GLU A 11 -34.04 -6.61 1.53
N ASP A 12 -34.09 -5.77 0.49
CA ASP A 12 -32.89 -5.36 -0.25
C ASP A 12 -31.85 -4.67 0.66
N ILE A 13 -32.32 -3.86 1.62
CA ILE A 13 -31.45 -3.21 2.60
C ILE A 13 -30.84 -4.24 3.56
N ARG A 14 -31.63 -5.23 4.01
CA ARG A 14 -31.14 -6.30 4.89
C ARG A 14 -30.09 -7.16 4.21
N ASP A 15 -30.34 -7.58 2.96
CA ASP A 15 -29.40 -8.38 2.19
C ASP A 15 -28.09 -7.60 1.94
N TYR A 16 -28.19 -6.30 1.65
CA TYR A 16 -27.03 -5.43 1.51
C TYR A 16 -26.23 -5.31 2.82
N VAL A 17 -26.90 -5.10 3.95
CA VAL A 17 -26.25 -5.02 5.27
C VAL A 17 -25.60 -6.36 5.64
N ALA A 18 -26.30 -7.47 5.45
CA ALA A 18 -25.78 -8.82 5.71
C ALA A 18 -24.56 -9.14 4.85
N MET A 19 -24.57 -8.75 3.57
CA MET A 19 -23.39 -8.85 2.69
C MET A 19 -22.24 -7.97 3.19
N TYR A 20 -22.53 -6.74 3.64
CA TYR A 20 -21.52 -5.81 4.14
C TYR A 20 -20.88 -6.26 5.46
N GLU A 21 -21.64 -6.93 6.31
CA GLU A 21 -21.13 -7.52 7.56
C GLU A 21 -20.33 -8.81 7.30
N ASN A 22 -20.64 -9.56 6.24
CA ASN A 22 -19.99 -10.83 5.89
C ASN A 22 -18.81 -10.74 4.92
N TYR A 23 -18.19 -9.57 4.74
CA TYR A 23 -16.91 -9.52 4.03
C TYR A 23 -15.84 -10.30 4.79
N ASP A 24 -15.22 -11.26 4.12
CA ASP A 24 -14.02 -11.94 4.62
C ASP A 24 -12.83 -10.99 4.56
N ARG A 25 -12.69 -10.16 5.61
CA ARG A 25 -11.64 -9.15 5.75
C ARG A 25 -10.24 -9.78 5.71
N PRO A 26 -9.96 -10.92 6.38
CA PRO A 26 -8.71 -11.64 6.20
C PRO A 26 -8.39 -12.00 4.75
N ALA A 27 -9.36 -12.53 3.99
CA ALA A 27 -9.15 -12.84 2.57
C ALA A 27 -8.85 -11.58 1.74
N ILE A 28 -9.59 -10.49 1.98
CA ILE A 28 -9.34 -9.19 1.32
C ILE A 28 -7.94 -8.67 1.67
N HIS A 29 -7.55 -8.74 2.95
CA HIS A 29 -6.23 -8.33 3.41
C HIS A 29 -5.13 -9.15 2.71
N LYS A 30 -5.28 -10.48 2.66
CA LYS A 30 -4.34 -11.35 1.95
C LYS A 30 -4.19 -10.94 0.48
N ALA A 31 -5.31 -10.72 -0.22
CA ALA A 31 -5.27 -10.29 -1.61
C ALA A 31 -4.55 -8.93 -1.81
N ILE A 32 -4.65 -8.03 -0.83
CA ILE A 32 -3.89 -6.77 -0.82
C ILE A 32 -2.39 -7.03 -0.62
N CYS A 33 -2.00 -7.89 0.32
CA CYS A 33 -0.60 -8.29 0.53
C CYS A 33 0.00 -8.97 -0.72
N ASP A 34 -0.76 -9.86 -1.37
CA ASP A 34 -0.32 -10.50 -2.62
C ASP A 34 -0.06 -9.42 -3.68
N LYS A 35 -0.95 -8.45 -3.84
CA LYS A 35 -0.76 -7.32 -4.78
C LYS A 35 0.42 -6.41 -4.41
N LEU A 36 0.66 -6.18 -3.12
CA LEU A 36 1.82 -5.43 -2.63
C LEU A 36 3.11 -6.09 -3.11
N ASN A 37 3.22 -7.41 -2.91
CA ASN A 37 4.36 -8.19 -3.37
C ASN A 37 4.53 -8.18 -4.90
N ASP A 38 3.43 -8.30 -5.65
CA ASP A 38 3.49 -8.22 -7.13
C ASP A 38 4.00 -6.85 -7.59
N THR A 39 3.51 -5.77 -6.95
CA THR A 39 3.93 -4.40 -7.26
C THR A 39 5.41 -4.19 -6.93
N TYR A 40 5.87 -4.68 -5.78
CA TYR A 40 7.28 -4.64 -5.42
C TYR A 40 8.13 -5.42 -6.43
N SER A 41 7.72 -6.64 -6.79
CA SER A 41 8.44 -7.50 -7.73
C SER A 41 8.59 -6.85 -9.11
N GLN A 42 7.52 -6.24 -9.62
CA GLN A 42 7.54 -5.49 -10.89
C GLN A 42 8.49 -4.30 -10.81
N LYS A 43 8.33 -3.44 -9.78
CA LYS A 43 9.19 -2.26 -9.61
C LYS A 43 10.66 -2.63 -9.42
N ASN A 44 10.95 -3.69 -8.68
CA ASN A 44 12.32 -4.17 -8.47
C ASN A 44 12.92 -4.72 -9.78
N SER A 45 12.12 -5.32 -10.66
CA SER A 45 12.57 -5.69 -12.00
C SER A 45 12.90 -4.46 -12.86
N ASP A 46 12.12 -3.38 -12.75
CA ASP A 46 12.30 -2.18 -13.56
C ASP A 46 13.47 -1.30 -13.09
N TYR A 47 13.66 -1.19 -11.77
CA TYR A 47 14.61 -0.25 -11.14
C TYR A 47 15.81 -0.94 -10.46
N GLY A 48 15.82 -2.28 -10.40
CA GLY A 48 16.77 -3.04 -9.60
C GLY A 48 16.75 -2.65 -8.12
N ASN A 49 17.87 -2.88 -7.44
CA ASN A 49 18.06 -2.55 -6.01
C ASN A 49 18.26 -1.03 -5.76
N SER A 50 17.49 -0.17 -6.46
CA SER A 50 17.59 1.29 -6.34
C SER A 50 17.29 1.76 -4.92
N PHE A 51 16.30 1.16 -4.26
CA PHE A 51 15.98 1.47 -2.87
C PHE A 51 17.15 1.15 -1.93
N THR A 52 17.69 -0.08 -2.00
CA THR A 52 18.83 -0.52 -1.19
C THR A 52 20.01 0.43 -1.32
N LYS A 53 20.37 0.83 -2.55
CA LYS A 53 21.48 1.78 -2.78
C LYS A 53 21.27 3.12 -2.08
N VAL A 54 20.06 3.67 -2.15
CA VAL A 54 19.74 4.95 -1.51
C VAL A 54 19.70 4.81 0.01
N ARG A 55 19.16 3.70 0.52
CA ARG A 55 19.16 3.37 1.96
C ARG A 55 20.58 3.27 2.51
N ASP A 56 21.48 2.59 1.80
CA ASP A 56 22.87 2.38 2.21
C ASP A 56 23.66 3.72 2.25
N GLU A 57 23.35 4.64 1.34
CA GLU A 57 23.96 5.97 1.30
C GLU A 57 23.33 6.94 2.32
N TYR A 58 22.02 6.82 2.57
CA TYR A 58 21.23 7.69 3.43
C TYR A 58 20.32 6.86 4.35
N PRO A 59 20.74 6.55 5.59
CA PRO A 59 19.94 5.75 6.53
C PRO A 59 18.54 6.31 6.82
N GLU A 60 18.36 7.61 6.68
CA GLU A 60 17.09 8.32 6.86
C GLU A 60 16.14 8.22 5.65
N ALA A 61 16.59 7.64 4.52
CA ALA A 61 15.85 7.60 3.26
C ALA A 61 14.43 7.06 3.44
N ILE A 62 14.26 6.00 4.23
CA ILE A 62 12.94 5.43 4.49
C ILE A 62 11.99 6.43 5.16
N SER A 63 12.48 7.19 6.15
CA SER A 63 11.68 8.20 6.85
C SER A 63 11.22 9.30 5.92
N ILE A 64 12.11 9.75 5.02
CA ILE A 64 11.79 10.74 4.00
C ILE A 64 10.72 10.20 3.03
N ARG A 65 10.90 8.98 2.51
CA ARG A 65 9.95 8.37 1.58
C ARG A 65 8.57 8.16 2.17
N LEU A 66 8.48 7.72 3.43
CA LEU A 66 7.21 7.58 4.15
C LEU A 66 6.56 8.95 4.38
N SER A 67 7.35 9.96 4.76
CA SER A 67 6.85 11.33 4.96
C SER A 67 6.24 11.90 3.68
N ASP A 68 6.93 11.77 2.53
CA ASP A 68 6.43 12.23 1.23
C ASP A 68 5.05 11.64 0.90
N LYS A 69 4.90 10.32 1.12
CA LYS A 69 3.65 9.61 0.82
C LYS A 69 2.55 9.95 1.84
N LEU A 70 2.91 10.19 3.10
CA LEU A 70 1.96 10.63 4.12
C LEU A 70 1.44 12.05 3.83
N GLU A 71 2.30 12.99 3.47
CA GLU A 71 1.89 14.36 3.10
C GLU A 71 1.00 14.38 1.85
N ARG A 72 1.29 13.50 0.89
CA ARG A 72 0.40 13.27 -0.23
C ARG A 72 -0.96 12.76 0.21
N LEU A 73 -1.02 11.75 1.08
CA LEU A 73 -2.28 11.21 1.60
C LEU A 73 -3.12 12.30 2.28
N LYS A 74 -2.48 13.15 3.10
CA LYS A 74 -3.13 14.33 3.72
C LYS A 74 -3.70 15.27 2.67
N THR A 75 -2.93 15.57 1.63
CA THR A 75 -3.36 16.45 0.53
C THR A 75 -4.58 15.90 -0.20
N LEU A 76 -4.55 14.61 -0.58
CA LEU A 76 -5.66 13.95 -1.27
C LEU A 76 -6.92 13.90 -0.39
N LYS A 77 -6.78 13.59 0.91
CA LYS A 77 -7.91 13.56 1.85
C LYS A 77 -8.50 14.94 2.13
N ALA A 78 -7.72 16.01 2.03
CA ALA A 78 -8.20 17.38 2.18
C ALA A 78 -9.00 17.89 0.95
N GLY A 79 -9.23 17.04 -0.07
CA GLY A 79 -9.93 17.44 -1.29
C GLY A 79 -9.14 18.43 -2.16
N LYS A 80 -7.87 18.66 -1.83
CA LYS A 80 -6.98 19.46 -2.67
C LYS A 80 -6.58 18.58 -3.85
N LYS A 81 -6.99 18.97 -5.06
CA LYS A 81 -6.45 18.35 -6.28
C LYS A 81 -4.93 18.52 -6.25
N ALA A 82 -4.21 17.40 -6.26
CA ALA A 82 -2.79 17.44 -6.54
C ALA A 82 -2.63 18.09 -7.92
N LEU A 83 -1.85 19.17 -8.01
CA LEU A 83 -1.72 19.98 -9.23
C LEU A 83 -1.17 19.17 -10.42
N VAL A 84 -0.57 18.00 -10.18
CA VAL A 84 0.24 17.25 -11.16
C VAL A 84 0.15 15.73 -11.00
N SER A 85 -0.82 15.18 -10.27
CA SER A 85 -0.79 13.73 -10.00
C SER A 85 -2.12 13.02 -10.20
N ASP A 86 -2.05 11.96 -11.02
CA ASP A 86 -3.12 11.00 -11.30
C ASP A 86 -3.23 9.88 -10.24
N GLU A 87 -2.38 9.85 -9.22
CA GLU A 87 -2.36 8.73 -8.26
C GLU A 87 -3.44 8.90 -7.19
N SER A 88 -4.15 7.82 -6.89
CA SER A 88 -5.28 7.82 -5.97
C SER A 88 -4.85 7.68 -4.49
N ILE A 89 -5.81 7.88 -3.58
CA ILE A 89 -5.63 7.56 -2.15
C ILE A 89 -5.21 6.10 -1.97
N LYS A 90 -5.81 5.19 -2.73
CA LYS A 90 -5.51 3.76 -2.65
C LYS A 90 -4.07 3.47 -3.07
N ASP A 91 -3.61 4.06 -4.17
CA ASP A 91 -2.24 3.90 -4.66
C ASP A 91 -1.23 4.46 -3.64
N THR A 92 -1.55 5.60 -3.05
CA THR A 92 -0.72 6.22 -1.99
C THR A 92 -0.60 5.32 -0.76
N LEU A 93 -1.69 4.68 -0.33
CA LEU A 93 -1.67 3.73 0.80
C LEU A 93 -0.88 2.45 0.47
N ILE A 94 -0.97 1.98 -0.77
CA ILE A 94 -0.18 0.84 -1.26
C ILE A 94 1.31 1.19 -1.25
N ASP A 95 1.69 2.37 -1.73
CA ASP A 95 3.09 2.83 -1.69
C ASP A 95 3.61 2.93 -0.25
N LEU A 96 2.82 3.50 0.67
CA LEU A 96 3.18 3.56 2.10
C LEU A 96 3.48 2.18 2.67
N ALA A 97 2.58 1.22 2.43
CA ALA A 97 2.76 -0.15 2.89
C ALA A 97 4.00 -0.81 2.26
N ASN A 98 4.21 -0.64 0.96
CA ASN A 98 5.37 -1.20 0.27
C ASN A 98 6.69 -0.62 0.77
N TYR A 99 6.81 0.69 0.98
CA TYR A 99 8.05 1.28 1.51
C TYR A 99 8.36 0.74 2.91
N ALA A 100 7.36 0.60 3.79
CA ALA A 100 7.56 0.03 5.11
C ALA A 100 8.02 -1.44 5.04
N ILE A 101 7.40 -2.25 4.18
CA ILE A 101 7.77 -3.66 3.98
C ILE A 101 9.17 -3.79 3.37
N MET A 102 9.52 -2.94 2.40
CA MET A 102 10.85 -2.94 1.77
C MET A 102 11.96 -2.68 2.78
N GLU A 103 11.77 -1.75 3.73
CA GLU A 103 12.74 -1.54 4.81
C GLU A 103 12.88 -2.78 5.69
N LEU A 104 11.76 -3.41 6.06
CA LEU A 104 11.79 -4.66 6.83
C LEU A 104 12.55 -5.77 6.09
N VAL A 105 12.36 -5.90 4.77
CA VAL A 105 13.12 -6.88 3.96
C VAL A 105 14.62 -6.62 4.03
N GLU A 106 15.06 -5.36 3.93
CA GLU A 106 16.49 -5.02 4.04
C GLU A 106 17.02 -5.28 5.47
N MET A 107 16.21 -5.04 6.50
CA MET A 107 16.58 -5.34 7.89
C MET A 107 16.79 -6.85 8.09
N GLU A 108 15.89 -7.71 7.61
CA GLU A 108 16.04 -9.17 7.70
C GLU A 108 17.30 -9.65 6.96
N ILE A 109 17.60 -9.08 5.79
CA ILE A 109 18.83 -9.38 5.04
C ILE A 109 20.08 -8.95 5.80
N ASP A 110 20.06 -7.79 6.45
CA ASP A 110 21.18 -7.28 7.23
C ASP A 110 21.42 -8.13 8.49
N GLU A 111 20.35 -8.56 9.17
CA GLU A 111 20.43 -9.47 10.32
C GLU A 111 21.04 -10.83 9.92
N ASP A 112 20.61 -11.41 8.80
CA ASP A 112 21.17 -12.65 8.26
C ASP A 112 22.66 -12.50 7.91
N ARG A 113 23.05 -11.37 7.30
CA ARG A 113 24.46 -11.07 6.98
C ARG A 113 25.30 -10.97 8.25
N ILE A 114 24.83 -10.28 9.28
CA ILE A 114 25.55 -10.13 10.57
C ILE A 114 25.66 -11.48 11.27
N GLY A 115 24.59 -12.27 11.31
CA GLY A 115 24.59 -13.62 11.88
C GLY A 115 25.60 -14.54 11.20
N SER A 116 25.76 -14.42 9.88
CA SER A 116 26.76 -15.19 9.11
C SER A 116 28.22 -14.77 9.40
N LEU A 117 28.47 -13.56 9.88
CA LEU A 117 29.80 -13.02 10.20
C LEU A 117 30.20 -13.25 11.66
N GLY A 118 29.24 -13.32 12.59
CA GLY A 118 29.47 -13.57 14.02
C GLY A 118 29.71 -15.04 14.41
N GLY A 119 29.66 -15.97 13.44
CA GLY A 119 29.84 -17.41 13.64
C GLY A 119 31.28 -17.92 13.46
N ARG A 120 32.31 -17.18 13.87
CA ARG A 120 33.72 -17.66 13.94
C ARG A 120 34.38 -17.33 15.26
#